data_AF-A0A832SSD7-F1
#
_entry.id   AF-A0A832SSD7-F1
#
_cell.length_a   1.000
_cell.length_b   1.000
_cell.length_c   1.000
_cell.angle_alpha   90.00
_cell.angle_beta   90.00
_cell.angle_gamma   90.00
#
_symmetry.space_group_name_H-M   'P 1'
#
loop_
_entity.id
_entity.type
_entity.pdbx_description
1 polymer ?
#
loop_
_entity_poly.entity_id
_entity_poly.type
_entity_poly.pdbx_seq_one_letter_code
_entity_poly.pdbx_strand_id
1 'polypeptide(L)'
;MRGDSVLVLFVMSVIVVGMVSPAFAAQLNWDAKTPDTADFPKFKFQRTAFIDYKQGGSIADALRGKDLTMEFTADSSTPGVSDLIQKINDNLHSMQSTASVKDLKVEYHASITGRGDNASVDYRIILTPTLDGYLVKPYSEGPPVSPALFDVLWRGLKVDGPITLTTQEYGDVEINLPISFYEKNFPSVGSQITDKAKDVMTMPLIDASGIGRLPIGSWHFLAD
;
A
#
# COMPACT_ATOMS: atom_id res chain seq x y z
N MET A 1 29.98 1.15 -51.66
CA MET A 1 29.67 0.24 -50.53
C MET A 1 29.17 1.11 -49.40
N ARG A 2 27.88 1.03 -49.09
CA ARG A 2 27.24 1.75 -47.98
C ARG A 2 27.82 1.19 -46.69
N GLY A 3 28.28 2.08 -45.80
CA GLY A 3 28.66 1.69 -44.45
C GLY A 3 27.38 1.32 -43.70
N ASP A 4 27.25 0.05 -43.36
CA ASP A 4 26.18 -0.44 -42.51
C ASP A 4 26.43 0.08 -41.09
N SER A 5 25.63 1.07 -40.68
CA SER A 5 25.58 1.53 -39.30
C SER A 5 25.03 0.40 -38.43
N VAL A 6 25.91 -0.23 -37.66
CA VAL A 6 25.53 -1.19 -36.62
C VAL A 6 24.77 -0.44 -35.53
N LEU A 7 23.45 -0.63 -35.48
CA LEU A 7 22.60 -0.20 -34.39
C LEU A 7 22.88 -1.11 -33.18
N VAL A 8 23.74 -0.67 -32.27
CA VAL A 8 23.98 -1.38 -31.01
C VAL A 8 22.81 -1.07 -30.08
N LEU A 9 21.86 -2.00 -29.96
CA LEU A 9 20.86 -1.99 -28.88
C LEU A 9 21.56 -2.38 -27.57
N PHE A 10 21.85 -1.40 -26.71
CA PHE A 10 22.17 -1.66 -25.32
C PHE A 10 20.89 -2.05 -24.58
N VAL A 11 20.70 -3.35 -24.33
CA VAL A 11 19.69 -3.81 -23.38
C VAL A 11 20.26 -3.58 -21.98
N MET A 12 19.84 -2.49 -21.33
CA MET A 12 20.25 -2.13 -19.98
C MET A 12 19.42 -2.91 -18.96
N SER A 13 20.10 -3.63 -18.07
CA SER A 13 19.45 -4.34 -16.96
C SER A 13 19.11 -3.36 -15.85
N VAL A 14 17.82 -3.07 -15.64
CA VAL A 14 17.34 -2.32 -14.48
C VAL A 14 17.42 -3.23 -13.25
N ILE A 15 18.19 -2.84 -12.24
CA ILE A 15 18.19 -3.53 -10.95
C ILE A 15 17.25 -2.75 -10.03
N VAL A 16 16.05 -3.28 -9.82
CA VAL A 16 15.13 -2.84 -8.76
C VAL A 16 15.37 -3.75 -7.55
N VAL A 17 15.87 -3.18 -6.45
CA VAL A 17 16.03 -3.89 -5.18
C VAL A 17 14.84 -3.54 -4.29
N GLY A 18 13.93 -4.50 -4.09
CA GLY A 18 12.89 -4.43 -3.07
C GLY A 18 13.08 -5.57 -2.08
N MET A 19 13.69 -5.30 -0.91
CA MET A 19 13.71 -6.24 0.20
C MET A 19 12.93 -5.64 1.37
N VAL A 20 11.66 -5.96 1.47
CA VAL A 20 10.89 -5.80 2.71
C VAL A 20 9.94 -6.97 2.82
N SER A 21 10.05 -7.75 3.91
CA SER A 21 9.00 -8.74 4.19
C SER A 21 7.70 -7.98 4.48
N PRO A 22 6.52 -8.47 4.04
CA PRO A 22 5.25 -7.76 4.19
C PRO A 22 4.95 -7.28 5.62
N ALA A 23 5.37 -8.06 6.64
CA ALA A 23 5.16 -7.73 8.05
C ALA A 23 5.90 -6.48 8.55
N PHE A 24 6.99 -6.03 7.90
CA PHE A 24 7.72 -4.81 8.29
C PHE A 24 7.26 -3.55 7.54
N ALA A 25 6.45 -3.71 6.49
CA ALA A 25 5.95 -2.60 5.68
C ALA A 25 4.60 -2.06 6.16
N ALA A 26 3.86 -2.84 6.93
CA ALA A 26 2.58 -2.46 7.54
C ALA A 26 2.74 -2.21 9.04
N GLN A 27 2.10 -1.16 9.53
CA GLN A 27 1.95 -0.83 10.95
C GLN A 27 0.46 -0.74 11.25
N LEU A 28 0.06 -1.25 12.41
CA LEU A 28 -1.33 -1.18 12.89
C LEU A 28 -1.34 -0.53 14.27
N ASN A 29 -2.05 0.59 14.37
CA ASN A 29 -2.34 1.25 15.63
C ASN A 29 -3.83 1.11 15.93
N TRP A 30 -4.16 0.56 17.10
CA TRP A 30 -5.55 0.39 17.52
C TRP A 30 -5.67 0.74 19.00
N ASP A 31 -6.35 1.85 19.30
CA ASP A 31 -6.66 2.22 20.68
C ASP A 31 -8.04 1.65 21.02
N ALA A 32 -8.07 0.52 21.71
CA ALA A 32 -9.32 -0.13 22.11
C ALA A 32 -9.71 0.18 23.57
N LYS A 33 -9.25 1.31 24.13
CA LYS A 33 -9.57 1.70 25.51
C LYS A 33 -11.05 2.01 25.73
N THR A 34 -11.74 2.47 24.69
CA THR A 34 -13.17 2.76 24.71
C THR A 34 -13.85 2.23 23.44
N PRO A 35 -15.17 1.95 23.45
CA PRO A 35 -15.90 1.61 22.23
C PRO A 35 -15.68 2.63 21.11
N ASP A 36 -15.73 3.93 21.43
CA ASP A 36 -15.55 5.03 20.47
C ASP A 36 -14.17 5.09 19.82
N THR A 37 -13.14 4.49 20.45
CA THR A 37 -11.77 4.44 19.91
C THR A 37 -11.49 3.10 19.22
N ALA A 38 -12.20 2.04 19.61
CA ALA A 38 -12.07 0.69 19.07
C ALA A 38 -12.61 0.55 17.63
N ASP A 39 -13.47 1.45 17.17
CA ASP A 39 -14.06 1.34 15.82
C ASP A 39 -13.13 1.84 14.70
N PHE A 40 -12.05 2.58 15.05
CA PHE A 40 -11.21 3.31 14.08
C PHE A 40 -9.73 2.91 14.13
N PRO A 41 -9.35 1.65 13.85
CA PRO A 41 -7.94 1.30 13.74
C PRO A 41 -7.26 2.07 12.61
N LYS A 42 -5.95 2.29 12.74
CA LYS A 42 -5.13 2.95 11.73
C LYS A 42 -4.10 1.98 11.19
N PHE A 43 -4.19 1.70 9.89
CA PHE A 43 -3.22 0.91 9.16
C PHE A 43 -2.32 1.85 8.37
N LYS A 44 -1.01 1.74 8.57
CA LYS A 44 -0.02 2.53 7.84
C LYS A 44 0.88 1.60 7.05
N PHE A 45 0.86 1.76 5.73
CA PHE A 45 1.69 1.02 4.78
C PHE A 45 2.78 1.93 4.27
N GLN A 46 4.03 1.50 4.37
CA GLN A 46 5.19 2.25 3.88
C GLN A 46 6.10 1.35 3.05
N ARG A 47 6.54 1.86 1.91
CA ARG A 47 7.55 1.19 1.07
C ARG A 47 8.40 2.24 0.39
N THR A 48 9.70 1.97 0.29
CA THR A 48 10.60 2.72 -0.58
C THR A 48 11.06 1.82 -1.70
N ALA A 49 10.93 2.28 -2.94
CA ALA A 49 11.47 1.61 -4.12
C ALA A 49 12.70 2.37 -4.63
N PHE A 50 13.77 1.65 -4.96
CA PHE A 50 14.99 2.21 -5.52
C PHE A 50 15.17 1.77 -6.98
N ILE A 51 15.54 2.72 -7.84
CA ILE A 51 15.96 2.46 -9.21
C ILE A 51 17.40 2.95 -9.36
N ASP A 52 18.32 2.00 -9.55
CA ASP A 52 19.71 2.29 -9.85
C ASP A 52 19.91 2.50 -11.37
N TYR A 53 20.60 3.58 -11.74
CA TYR A 53 20.96 3.92 -13.12
C TYR A 53 22.42 4.38 -13.23
N LYS A 54 23.32 3.65 -12.57
CA LYS A 54 24.76 3.95 -12.51
C LYS A 54 25.44 4.10 -13.87
N GLN A 55 24.90 3.45 -14.90
CA GLN A 55 25.43 3.52 -16.28
C GLN A 55 24.82 4.67 -17.10
N GLY A 56 23.98 5.52 -16.50
CA GLY A 56 23.28 6.60 -17.20
C GLY A 56 22.10 6.10 -18.04
N GLY A 57 21.93 6.70 -19.23
CA GLY A 57 20.87 6.35 -20.18
C GLY A 57 19.54 7.06 -19.92
N SER A 58 18.52 6.68 -20.68
CA SER A 58 17.22 7.37 -20.71
C SER A 58 16.51 7.41 -19.36
N ILE A 59 16.69 6.39 -18.51
CA ILE A 59 16.16 6.38 -17.13
C ILE A 59 16.87 7.45 -16.28
N ALA A 60 18.19 7.55 -16.37
CA ALA A 60 18.95 8.58 -15.67
C ALA A 60 18.57 9.99 -16.14
N ASP A 61 18.40 10.18 -17.45
CA ASP A 61 18.01 11.47 -18.02
C ASP A 61 16.59 11.88 -17.59
N ALA A 62 15.69 10.90 -17.43
CA ALA A 62 14.32 11.14 -16.98
C ALA A 62 14.25 11.44 -15.48
N LEU A 63 15.06 10.78 -14.65
CA LEU A 63 14.92 10.79 -13.19
C LEU A 63 15.93 11.69 -12.47
N ARG A 64 17.12 11.93 -13.00
CA ARG A 64 18.18 12.67 -12.30
C ARG A 64 17.72 14.09 -11.95
N GLY A 65 17.88 14.47 -10.68
CA GLY A 65 17.49 15.78 -10.16
C GLY A 65 15.98 16.01 -10.11
N LYS A 66 15.14 14.99 -10.35
CA LYS A 66 13.70 15.10 -10.16
C LYS A 66 13.34 15.09 -8.69
N ASP A 67 12.41 15.96 -8.35
CA ASP A 67 11.78 16.05 -7.04
C ASP A 67 10.30 16.33 -7.30
N LEU A 68 9.44 15.35 -6.99
CA LEU A 68 8.00 15.43 -7.22
C LEU A 68 7.30 14.71 -6.08
N THR A 69 6.27 15.32 -5.54
CA THR A 69 5.42 14.75 -4.50
C THR A 69 3.96 14.78 -4.95
N MET A 70 3.24 13.69 -4.71
CA MET A 70 1.78 13.63 -4.77
C MET A 70 1.26 13.29 -3.37
N GLU A 71 0.40 14.13 -2.82
CA GLU A 71 -0.21 13.93 -1.51
C GLU A 71 -1.68 14.34 -1.54
N PHE A 72 -2.56 13.47 -1.03
CA PHE A 72 -3.99 13.79 -0.92
C PHE A 72 -4.66 12.95 0.15
N THR A 73 -5.85 13.39 0.55
CA THR A 73 -6.78 12.62 1.38
C THR A 73 -8.01 12.27 0.54
N ALA A 74 -8.56 11.08 0.78
CA ALA A 74 -9.82 10.62 0.22
C ALA A 74 -10.69 10.02 1.32
N ASP A 75 -12.01 10.03 1.11
CA ASP A 75 -13.01 9.44 1.98
C ASP A 75 -14.09 8.74 1.15
N SER A 76 -15.13 8.19 1.78
CA SER A 76 -16.21 7.48 1.07
C SER A 76 -16.96 8.31 0.03
N SER A 77 -16.81 9.64 0.00
CA SER A 77 -17.37 10.48 -1.08
C SER A 77 -16.46 10.56 -2.31
N THR A 78 -15.19 10.14 -2.19
CA THR A 78 -14.22 10.14 -3.28
C THR A 78 -14.43 8.94 -4.21
N PRO A 79 -14.57 9.14 -5.54
CA PRO A 79 -14.72 8.03 -6.47
C PRO A 79 -13.56 7.03 -6.38
N GLY A 80 -13.90 5.74 -6.33
CA GLY A 80 -12.95 4.63 -6.16
C GLY A 80 -12.78 4.14 -4.71
N VAL A 81 -13.15 4.94 -3.69
CA VAL A 81 -13.07 4.49 -2.29
C VAL A 81 -14.08 3.39 -1.97
N SER A 82 -15.27 3.42 -2.57
CA SER A 82 -16.25 2.32 -2.45
C SER A 82 -15.69 0.98 -2.93
N ASP A 83 -14.92 1.00 -4.02
CA ASP A 83 -14.32 -0.21 -4.60
C ASP A 83 -13.20 -0.73 -3.68
N LEU A 84 -12.43 0.17 -3.08
CA LEU A 84 -11.45 -0.17 -2.06
C LEU A 84 -12.11 -0.82 -0.83
N ILE A 85 -13.20 -0.24 -0.32
CA ILE A 85 -13.99 -0.82 0.78
C ILE A 85 -14.49 -2.21 0.40
N GLN A 86 -15.04 -2.38 -0.82
CA GLN A 86 -15.51 -3.67 -1.31
C GLN A 86 -14.38 -4.71 -1.32
N LYS A 87 -13.20 -4.39 -1.88
CA LYS A 87 -12.07 -5.33 -1.91
C LYS A 87 -11.56 -5.69 -0.51
N ILE A 88 -11.54 -4.74 0.41
CA ILE A 88 -11.20 -5.03 1.81
C ILE A 88 -12.22 -6.00 2.40
N ASN A 89 -13.52 -5.74 2.23
CA ASN A 89 -14.59 -6.60 2.74
C ASN A 89 -14.56 -8.00 2.11
N ASP A 90 -14.27 -8.12 0.82
CA ASP A 90 -14.08 -9.40 0.15
C ASP A 90 -12.91 -10.18 0.78
N ASN A 91 -11.79 -9.50 1.08
CA ASN A 91 -10.68 -10.10 1.80
C ASN A 91 -11.06 -10.54 3.22
N LEU A 92 -11.73 -9.69 4.00
CA LEU A 92 -12.21 -10.03 5.35
C LEU A 92 -13.11 -11.28 5.32
N HIS A 93 -14.08 -11.30 4.39
CA HIS A 93 -14.97 -12.43 4.20
C HIS A 93 -14.20 -13.70 3.81
N SER A 94 -13.19 -13.60 2.93
CA SER A 94 -12.33 -14.74 2.56
C SER A 94 -11.57 -15.34 3.74
N MET A 95 -11.28 -14.52 4.76
CA MET A 95 -10.66 -14.95 6.01
C MET A 95 -11.67 -15.48 7.04
N GLN A 96 -12.96 -15.49 6.70
CA GLN A 96 -14.07 -15.81 7.62
C GLN A 96 -14.21 -14.81 8.79
N SER A 97 -13.78 -13.57 8.57
CA SER A 97 -13.99 -12.46 9.51
C SER A 97 -15.50 -12.13 9.57
N THR A 98 -16.01 -11.84 10.76
CA THR A 98 -17.32 -11.22 10.97
C THR A 98 -17.25 -9.70 10.87
N ALA A 99 -16.05 -9.13 10.97
CA ALA A 99 -15.83 -7.72 10.80
C ALA A 99 -16.07 -7.25 9.35
N SER A 100 -16.54 -6.02 9.21
CA SER A 100 -16.68 -5.33 7.92
C SER A 100 -16.31 -3.86 8.03
N VAL A 101 -15.86 -3.26 6.93
CA VAL A 101 -15.59 -1.84 6.80
C VAL A 101 -16.84 -1.14 6.27
N LYS A 102 -17.33 -0.13 6.98
CA LYS A 102 -18.50 0.68 6.60
C LYS A 102 -18.14 2.01 5.94
N ASP A 103 -17.00 2.55 6.33
CA ASP A 103 -16.47 3.83 5.85
C ASP A 103 -14.94 3.74 5.90
N LEU A 104 -14.26 4.58 5.12
CA LEU A 104 -12.82 4.55 4.98
C LEU A 104 -12.27 5.94 4.68
N LYS A 105 -11.38 6.42 5.54
CA LYS A 105 -10.47 7.53 5.22
C LYS A 105 -9.15 6.97 4.70
N VAL A 106 -8.66 7.57 3.61
CA VAL A 106 -7.37 7.25 2.99
C VAL A 106 -6.50 8.50 3.00
N GLU A 107 -5.26 8.39 3.50
CA GLU A 107 -4.22 9.42 3.31
C GLU A 107 -3.12 8.80 2.44
N TYR A 108 -2.89 9.39 1.28
CA TYR A 108 -1.92 8.89 0.30
C TYR A 108 -0.77 9.89 0.14
N HIS A 109 0.45 9.37 0.08
CA HIS A 109 1.66 10.12 -0.22
C HIS A 109 2.60 9.27 -1.10
N ALA A 110 3.09 9.86 -2.17
CA ALA A 110 4.18 9.31 -2.96
C ALA A 110 5.14 10.41 -3.41
N SER A 111 6.43 10.26 -3.10
CA SER A 111 7.46 11.25 -3.45
C SER A 111 8.66 10.60 -4.10
N ILE A 112 9.12 11.15 -5.23
CA ILE A 112 10.35 10.73 -5.89
C ILE A 112 11.49 11.69 -5.58
N THR A 113 12.67 11.15 -5.33
CA THR A 113 13.92 11.91 -5.29
C THR A 113 14.95 11.28 -6.21
N GLY A 114 15.28 11.97 -7.29
CA GLY A 114 16.31 11.60 -8.24
C GLY A 114 17.68 12.17 -7.88
N ARG A 115 18.67 11.29 -7.74
CA ARG A 115 20.05 11.61 -7.36
C ARG A 115 21.00 11.39 -8.54
N GLY A 116 22.31 11.43 -8.27
CA GLY A 116 23.33 11.31 -9.31
C GLY A 116 23.24 10.01 -10.10
N ASP A 117 23.13 8.87 -9.42
CA ASP A 117 23.21 7.54 -10.00
C ASP A 117 22.02 6.62 -9.65
N ASN A 118 21.05 7.13 -8.90
CA ASN A 118 19.85 6.41 -8.47
C ASN A 118 18.67 7.35 -8.22
N ALA A 119 17.46 6.82 -8.19
CA ALA A 119 16.29 7.50 -7.65
C ALA A 119 15.59 6.61 -6.63
N SER A 120 14.92 7.24 -5.67
CA SER A 120 14.02 6.56 -4.73
C SER A 120 12.61 7.11 -4.86
N VAL A 121 11.60 6.25 -4.73
CA VAL A 121 10.21 6.67 -4.49
C VAL A 121 9.77 6.14 -3.15
N ASP A 122 9.34 7.06 -2.29
CA ASP A 122 8.76 6.77 -0.98
C ASP A 122 7.24 6.78 -1.09
N TYR A 123 6.62 5.65 -0.77
CA TYR A 123 5.17 5.48 -0.74
C TYR A 123 4.69 5.38 0.71
N ARG A 124 3.57 6.05 1.00
CA ARG A 124 2.86 5.93 2.26
C ARG A 124 1.34 5.96 2.03
N ILE A 125 0.65 4.96 2.57
CA ILE A 125 -0.81 4.89 2.59
C ILE A 125 -1.23 4.72 4.04
N ILE A 126 -2.13 5.57 4.51
CA ILE A 126 -2.78 5.39 5.81
C ILE A 126 -4.25 5.12 5.56
N LEU A 127 -4.72 3.95 5.99
CA LEU A 127 -6.13 3.57 5.99
C LEU A 127 -6.67 3.72 7.41
N THR A 128 -7.75 4.49 7.56
CA THR A 128 -8.52 4.57 8.81
C THR A 128 -9.94 4.09 8.50
N PRO A 129 -10.21 2.77 8.53
CA PRO A 129 -11.56 2.25 8.37
C PRO A 129 -12.42 2.52 9.59
N THR A 130 -13.73 2.59 9.36
CA THR A 130 -14.76 2.40 10.39
C THR A 130 -15.17 0.94 10.38
N LEU A 131 -14.76 0.19 11.41
CA LEU A 131 -15.09 -1.23 11.54
C LEU A 131 -16.44 -1.44 12.21
N ASP A 132 -17.13 -2.48 11.76
CA ASP A 132 -18.37 -3.00 12.34
C ASP A 132 -18.27 -4.52 12.44
N GLY A 133 -19.03 -5.15 13.34
CA GLY A 133 -19.12 -6.62 13.46
C GLY A 133 -17.88 -7.32 14.03
N TYR A 134 -16.87 -6.58 14.53
CA TYR A 134 -15.69 -7.16 15.17
C TYR A 134 -15.96 -7.63 16.61
N LEU A 135 -16.95 -7.07 17.31
CA LEU A 135 -17.43 -7.57 18.60
C LEU A 135 -18.48 -8.66 18.36
N VAL A 136 -18.06 -9.93 18.39
CA VAL A 136 -18.94 -11.09 18.13
C VAL A 136 -19.89 -11.33 19.29
N LYS A 137 -19.40 -11.17 20.52
CA LYS A 137 -20.20 -11.33 21.73
C LYS A 137 -19.76 -10.30 22.77
N PRO A 138 -20.67 -9.47 23.32
CA PRO A 138 -20.32 -8.56 24.40
C PRO A 138 -20.04 -9.33 25.70
N TYR A 139 -19.27 -8.71 26.58
CA TYR A 139 -19.13 -9.18 27.95
C TYR A 139 -20.50 -9.22 28.64
N SER A 140 -20.76 -10.27 29.41
CA SER A 140 -21.99 -10.38 30.21
C SER A 140 -21.65 -10.62 31.67
N GLU A 141 -22.18 -9.75 32.54
CA GLU A 141 -22.07 -9.83 34.00
C GLU A 141 -23.17 -10.71 34.64
N GLY A 142 -24.18 -11.13 33.86
CA GLY A 142 -25.27 -11.97 34.33
C GLY A 142 -24.97 -13.46 34.20
N PRO A 143 -25.59 -14.37 34.99
CA PRO A 143 -25.32 -15.81 34.90
C PRO A 143 -25.82 -16.41 33.56
N PRO A 144 -24.99 -17.18 32.82
CA PRO A 144 -23.56 -17.40 33.06
C PRO A 144 -22.72 -16.19 32.61
N VAL A 145 -21.83 -15.73 33.50
CA VAL A 145 -20.86 -14.68 33.18
C VAL A 145 -20.03 -15.16 31.99
N SER A 146 -19.88 -14.30 30.98
CA SER A 146 -19.11 -14.68 29.80
C SER A 146 -18.22 -13.56 29.29
N PRO A 147 -16.97 -13.88 28.90
CA PRO A 147 -16.04 -12.90 28.35
C PRO A 147 -16.56 -12.36 27.02
N ALA A 148 -16.13 -11.14 26.68
CA ALA A 148 -16.31 -10.62 25.33
C ALA A 148 -15.54 -11.48 24.32
N LEU A 149 -16.12 -11.69 23.14
CA LEU A 149 -15.49 -12.37 22.02
C LEU A 149 -15.27 -11.37 20.89
N PHE A 150 -14.02 -11.22 20.47
CA PHE A 150 -13.62 -10.35 19.38
C PHE A 150 -13.16 -11.17 18.18
N ASP A 151 -13.64 -10.80 17.01
CA ASP A 151 -12.97 -11.12 15.77
C ASP A 151 -11.74 -10.22 15.64
N VAL A 152 -10.59 -10.84 15.46
CA VAL A 152 -9.29 -10.18 15.32
C VAL A 152 -8.64 -10.46 13.96
N LEU A 153 -9.36 -11.10 13.04
CA LEU A 153 -8.87 -11.43 11.70
C LEU A 153 -8.74 -10.18 10.83
N TRP A 154 -9.52 -9.14 11.12
CA TRP A 154 -9.46 -7.84 10.44
C TRP A 154 -8.07 -7.17 10.49
N ARG A 155 -7.23 -7.51 11.47
CA ARG A 155 -5.83 -7.05 11.55
C ARG A 155 -5.00 -7.49 10.36
N GLY A 156 -5.42 -8.57 9.69
CA GLY A 156 -4.76 -9.15 8.53
C GLY A 156 -5.24 -8.61 7.18
N LEU A 157 -5.97 -7.50 7.15
CA LEU A 157 -6.55 -6.98 5.90
C LEU A 157 -5.49 -6.81 4.80
N LYS A 158 -5.88 -7.09 3.57
CA LYS A 158 -5.06 -6.86 2.37
C LYS A 158 -5.93 -6.54 1.16
N VAL A 159 -5.33 -5.91 0.17
CA VAL A 159 -6.00 -5.56 -1.08
C VAL A 159 -5.14 -6.00 -2.26
N ASP A 160 -5.68 -6.90 -3.07
CA ASP A 160 -5.03 -7.39 -4.27
C ASP A 160 -5.38 -6.52 -5.51
N GLY A 161 -4.39 -6.32 -6.38
CA GLY A 161 -4.55 -5.59 -7.64
C GLY A 161 -4.71 -4.06 -7.48
N PRO A 162 -4.99 -3.35 -8.59
CA PRO A 162 -5.00 -1.90 -8.61
C PRO A 162 -6.18 -1.31 -7.84
N ILE A 163 -5.99 -0.11 -7.28
CA ILE A 163 -7.03 0.74 -6.70
C ILE A 163 -6.84 2.14 -7.24
N THR A 164 -7.79 2.60 -8.06
CA THR A 164 -7.77 3.94 -8.62
C THR A 164 -8.72 4.84 -7.86
N LEU A 165 -8.22 5.97 -7.36
CA LEU A 165 -9.00 7.04 -6.75
C LEU A 165 -9.02 8.25 -7.67
N THR A 166 -10.19 8.83 -7.90
CA THR A 166 -10.30 10.06 -8.70
C THR A 166 -10.21 11.28 -7.77
N THR A 167 -9.08 11.98 -7.85
CA THR A 167 -8.78 13.15 -7.02
C THR A 167 -8.99 14.44 -7.81
N GLN A 168 -9.28 15.55 -7.12
CA GLN A 168 -9.44 16.85 -7.77
C GLN A 168 -8.12 17.37 -8.36
N GLU A 169 -7.00 17.16 -7.65
CA GLU A 169 -5.70 17.72 -8.03
C GLU A 169 -4.94 16.87 -9.06
N TYR A 170 -5.03 15.54 -8.94
CA TYR A 170 -4.23 14.63 -9.75
C TYR A 170 -5.07 13.79 -10.73
N GLY A 171 -6.40 13.97 -10.77
CA GLY A 171 -7.31 13.10 -11.52
C GLY A 171 -7.23 11.66 -10.98
N ASP A 172 -7.29 10.69 -11.88
CA ASP A 172 -7.17 9.28 -11.54
C ASP A 172 -5.76 8.94 -11.04
N VAL A 173 -5.67 8.44 -9.81
CA VAL A 173 -4.43 7.99 -9.17
C VAL A 173 -4.60 6.55 -8.71
N GLU A 174 -3.78 5.65 -9.25
CA GLU A 174 -3.63 4.30 -8.72
C GLU A 174 -2.74 4.35 -7.48
N ILE A 175 -3.22 3.81 -6.36
CA ILE A 175 -2.56 3.94 -5.05
C ILE A 175 -1.93 2.66 -4.52
N ASN A 176 -2.25 1.49 -5.06
CA ASN A 176 -1.86 0.21 -4.48
C ASN A 176 -0.66 -0.46 -5.17
N LEU A 177 -0.34 -0.08 -6.41
CA LEU A 177 0.75 -0.65 -7.19
C LEU A 177 1.87 0.37 -7.38
N PRO A 178 3.08 0.14 -6.84
CA PRO A 178 4.19 1.11 -6.95
C PRO A 178 4.52 1.56 -8.38
N ILE A 179 4.43 0.66 -9.36
CA ILE A 179 4.74 0.94 -10.76
C ILE A 179 3.90 2.09 -11.34
N SER A 180 2.65 2.25 -10.89
CA SER A 180 1.71 3.20 -11.47
C SER A 180 2.09 4.66 -11.21
N PHE A 181 2.89 4.93 -10.17
CA PHE A 181 3.51 6.25 -9.97
C PHE A 181 4.43 6.62 -11.14
N TYR A 182 5.25 5.67 -11.61
CA TYR A 182 6.15 5.88 -12.73
C TYR A 182 5.39 5.95 -14.05
N GLU A 183 4.39 5.08 -14.26
CA GLU A 183 3.56 5.11 -15.48
C GLU A 183 2.84 6.46 -15.65
N LYS A 184 2.38 7.06 -14.54
CA LYS A 184 1.72 8.37 -14.55
C LYS A 184 2.70 9.53 -14.76
N ASN A 185 3.78 9.58 -13.98
CA ASN A 185 4.64 10.78 -13.89
C ASN A 185 5.87 10.71 -14.79
N PHE A 186 6.33 9.50 -15.12
CA PHE A 186 7.51 9.23 -15.94
C PHE A 186 7.24 8.07 -16.92
N PRO A 187 6.32 8.21 -17.90
CA PRO A 187 5.85 7.09 -18.71
C PRO A 187 6.98 6.34 -19.45
N SER A 188 8.04 7.04 -19.85
CA SER A 188 9.22 6.45 -20.48
C SER A 188 10.05 5.58 -19.52
N VAL A 189 10.01 5.85 -18.22
CA VAL A 189 10.62 5.00 -17.19
C VAL A 189 9.71 3.82 -16.91
N GLY A 190 8.40 4.05 -16.73
CA GLY A 190 7.41 3.00 -16.50
C GLY A 190 7.46 1.90 -17.56
N SER A 191 7.57 2.27 -18.84
CA SER A 191 7.67 1.30 -19.95
C SER A 191 8.96 0.49 -19.99
N GLN A 192 10.02 0.95 -19.32
CA GLN A 192 11.31 0.26 -19.21
C GLN A 192 11.40 -0.63 -17.97
N ILE A 193 10.43 -0.58 -17.05
CA ILE A 193 10.34 -1.50 -15.92
C ILE A 193 9.71 -2.81 -16.42
N THR A 194 10.55 -3.80 -16.72
CA THR A 194 10.13 -5.11 -17.26
C THR A 194 10.54 -6.27 -16.34
N ASP A 195 10.04 -7.47 -16.66
CA ASP A 195 10.46 -8.73 -16.05
C ASP A 195 10.39 -8.70 -14.52
N LYS A 196 11.46 -9.14 -13.84
CA LYS A 196 11.53 -9.21 -12.37
C LYS A 196 11.33 -7.85 -11.70
N ALA A 197 11.77 -6.77 -12.33
CA ALA A 197 11.54 -5.43 -11.79
C ALA A 197 10.05 -5.10 -11.82
N LYS A 198 9.35 -5.46 -12.90
CA LYS A 198 7.90 -5.33 -12.98
C LYS A 198 7.20 -6.17 -11.93
N ASP A 199 7.60 -7.42 -11.70
CA ASP A 199 7.00 -8.29 -10.68
C ASP A 199 7.08 -7.68 -9.27
N VAL A 200 8.22 -7.05 -8.92
CA VAL A 200 8.39 -6.36 -7.63
C VAL A 200 7.56 -5.08 -7.58
N MET A 201 7.55 -4.31 -8.66
CA MET A 201 6.86 -3.02 -8.73
C MET A 201 5.34 -3.14 -8.89
N THR A 202 4.82 -4.34 -9.15
CA THR A 202 3.38 -4.65 -9.13
C THR A 202 2.95 -5.36 -7.84
N MET A 203 3.84 -5.57 -6.86
CA MET A 203 3.44 -6.08 -5.55
C MET A 203 2.59 -5.03 -4.83
N PRO A 204 1.37 -5.38 -4.38
CA PRO A 204 0.50 -4.46 -3.65
C PRO A 204 1.17 -3.80 -2.44
N LEU A 205 0.81 -2.54 -2.18
CA LEU A 205 1.25 -1.79 -1.00
C LEU A 205 0.37 -2.07 0.22
N ILE A 206 -0.93 -2.28 0.02
CA ILE A 206 -1.91 -2.53 1.07
C ILE A 206 -1.93 -4.03 1.40
N ASP A 207 -1.04 -4.46 2.29
CA ASP A 207 -0.97 -5.84 2.77
C ASP A 207 -0.57 -5.88 4.26
N ALA A 208 -1.55 -6.12 5.14
CA ALA A 208 -1.35 -6.34 6.58
C ALA A 208 -1.43 -7.82 6.96
N SER A 209 -1.40 -8.76 6.00
CA SER A 209 -1.49 -10.20 6.27
C SER A 209 -0.37 -10.72 7.18
N GLY A 210 0.78 -10.04 7.21
CA GLY A 210 1.86 -10.29 8.17
C GLY A 210 1.42 -10.06 9.62
N ILE A 211 0.72 -8.94 9.88
CA ILE A 211 0.18 -8.59 11.21
C ILE A 211 -0.91 -9.59 11.61
N GLY A 212 -1.81 -9.95 10.69
CA GLY A 212 -2.88 -10.92 10.95
C GLY A 212 -2.38 -12.28 11.44
N ARG A 213 -1.19 -12.71 10.97
CA ARG A 213 -0.55 -13.98 11.37
C ARG A 213 0.16 -13.94 12.72
N LEU A 214 0.38 -12.76 13.29
CA LEU A 214 1.02 -12.66 14.61
C LEU A 214 0.08 -13.18 15.71
N PRO A 215 0.60 -13.91 16.71
CA PRO A 215 -0.18 -14.34 17.85
C PRO A 215 -0.79 -13.13 18.57
N ILE A 216 -2.03 -13.25 19.03
CA ILE A 216 -2.75 -12.18 19.76
C ILE A 216 -1.96 -11.72 20.99
N GLY A 217 -1.26 -12.62 21.69
CA GLY A 217 -0.41 -12.25 22.84
C GLY A 217 0.77 -11.33 22.51
N SER A 218 1.10 -11.14 21.22
CA SER A 218 2.15 -10.22 20.76
C SER A 218 1.63 -8.78 20.58
N TRP A 219 0.36 -8.51 20.91
CA TRP A 219 -0.28 -7.20 20.69
C TRP A 219 0.36 -6.06 21.45
N HIS A 220 0.94 -6.31 22.63
CA HIS A 220 1.55 -5.28 23.47
C HIS A 220 2.72 -4.55 22.78
N PHE A 221 3.29 -5.10 21.71
CA PHE A 221 4.35 -4.46 20.93
C PHE A 221 3.85 -3.57 19.78
N LEU A 222 2.53 -3.46 19.58
CA LEU A 222 1.93 -2.63 18.52
C LEU A 222 1.24 -1.36 19.08
N ALA A 223 1.27 -1.17 20.40
CA ALA A 223 0.64 -0.05 21.09
C ALA A 223 1.57 0.70 22.07
N ASP A 224 2.82 0.25 22.23
CA ASP A 224 3.88 0.92 23.02
C ASP A 224 4.91 1.60 22.10
#